data_AF-A0A8B6FYR0-F1
#
_entry.id   AF-A0A8B6FYR0-F1
#
_cell.length_a   1.000
_cell.length_b   1.000
_cell.length_c   1.000
_cell.angle_alpha   90.00
_cell.angle_beta   90.00
_cell.angle_gamma   90.00
#
_symmetry.space_group_name_H-M   'P 1'
#
loop_
_entity.id
_entity.type
_entity.pdbx_description
1 polymer ?
#
loop_
_entity_poly.entity_id
_entity_poly.type
_entity_poly.pdbx_seq_one_letter_code
_entity_poly.pdbx_strand_id
1 'polypeptide(L)'
;MKRSLIDQKLLIPENLVLYNMDGIRGRIFTTIGRTSKPGIPATLNTVVKRNGKSFLKPFPSLKLNRAEDCNSIQSAQSVKIDPNTNYIWVLDEGKVNNIRFCRRKLVIYCIRTRKEVFRHIFPDSVLSESSMLFGLTLDRDQGITRYVYVADSIANKLIVVDAVTNASWLFSHPSMEGEASAGNITVNGETIFSRGGINGISTTSDFKFVYYFCVASFKTWQIPTSILETLPLTVSHLMKMLE
;
A
#
# COMPACT_ATOMS: atom_id res chain seq x y z
N MET A 1 -0.28 10.30 -28.76
CA MET A 1 -0.09 10.23 -27.29
C MET A 1 0.99 9.22 -26.88
N LYS A 2 0.86 7.90 -27.12
CA LYS A 2 1.89 6.92 -26.71
C LYS A 2 3.29 7.18 -27.31
N ARG A 3 3.39 7.42 -28.63
CA ARG A 3 4.67 7.74 -29.30
C ARG A 3 5.33 8.97 -28.68
N SER A 4 4.61 10.09 -28.59
CA SER A 4 5.10 11.31 -27.91
C SER A 4 5.58 11.10 -26.46
N LEU A 5 4.97 10.21 -25.66
CA LEU A 5 5.47 9.90 -24.32
C LEU A 5 6.79 9.11 -24.35
N ILE A 6 6.97 8.22 -25.33
CA ILE A 6 8.22 7.45 -25.52
C ILE A 6 9.31 8.38 -26.04
N ASP A 7 9.00 9.21 -27.04
CA ASP A 7 9.93 10.15 -27.67
C ASP A 7 10.47 11.17 -26.65
N GLN A 8 9.63 11.56 -25.68
CA GLN A 8 10.02 12.44 -24.56
C GLN A 8 10.61 11.70 -23.35
N LYS A 9 10.82 10.37 -23.44
CA LYS A 9 11.26 9.50 -22.32
C LYS A 9 10.39 9.55 -21.07
N LEU A 10 9.13 10.00 -21.20
CA LEU A 10 8.12 9.97 -20.15
C LEU A 10 7.53 8.58 -19.95
N LEU A 11 7.70 7.69 -20.94
CA LEU A 11 7.39 6.26 -20.87
C LEU A 11 8.61 5.43 -21.28
N ILE A 12 9.15 4.65 -20.34
CA ILE A 12 10.20 3.65 -20.58
C ILE A 12 9.60 2.29 -20.22
N PRO A 13 9.15 1.49 -21.21
CA PRO A 13 8.41 0.25 -20.96
C PRO A 13 9.14 -0.75 -20.04
N GLU A 14 10.46 -0.82 -20.14
CA GLU A 14 11.33 -1.74 -19.40
C GLU A 14 11.38 -1.42 -17.89
N ASN A 15 11.03 -0.19 -17.54
CA ASN A 15 10.97 0.27 -16.15
C ASN A 15 9.60 0.04 -15.50
N LEU A 16 8.60 -0.45 -16.24
CA LEU A 16 7.25 -0.68 -15.73
C LEU A 16 7.15 -1.99 -14.95
N VAL A 17 7.47 -1.96 -13.66
CA VAL A 17 7.31 -3.10 -12.74
C VAL A 17 5.98 -2.98 -12.00
N LEU A 18 5.11 -3.99 -12.13
CA LEU A 18 3.85 -4.05 -11.39
C LEU A 18 4.13 -4.38 -9.92
N TYR A 19 3.56 -3.62 -8.99
CA TYR A 19 3.78 -3.82 -7.54
C TYR A 19 2.61 -4.57 -6.90
N ASN A 20 1.38 -4.12 -7.17
CA ASN A 20 0.18 -4.68 -6.56
C ASN A 20 -0.98 -4.68 -7.55
N MET A 21 -2.00 -5.50 -7.28
CA MET A 21 -3.24 -5.52 -8.04
C MET A 21 -4.43 -5.89 -7.17
N ASP A 22 -5.60 -5.38 -7.54
CA ASP A 22 -6.88 -5.80 -6.98
C ASP A 22 -7.97 -5.69 -8.07
N GLY A 23 -9.09 -6.38 -7.89
CA GLY A 23 -10.12 -6.50 -8.92
C GLY A 23 -11.54 -6.57 -8.37
N ILE A 24 -12.47 -6.00 -9.13
CA ILE A 24 -13.89 -6.06 -8.82
C ILE A 24 -14.70 -6.17 -10.12
N ARG A 25 -15.61 -7.16 -10.18
CA ARG A 25 -16.56 -7.35 -11.29
C ARG A 25 -15.87 -7.31 -12.67
N GLY A 26 -14.77 -8.06 -12.82
CA GLY A 26 -13.99 -8.15 -14.06
C GLY A 26 -13.12 -6.93 -14.39
N ARG A 27 -13.13 -5.88 -13.56
CA ARG A 27 -12.19 -4.75 -13.67
C ARG A 27 -10.98 -5.02 -12.79
N ILE A 28 -9.80 -4.88 -13.37
CA ILE A 28 -8.52 -5.03 -12.66
C ILE A 28 -7.88 -3.66 -12.54
N PHE A 29 -7.32 -3.39 -11.36
CA PHE A 29 -6.50 -2.23 -11.04
C PHE A 29 -5.12 -2.71 -10.62
N THR A 30 -4.10 -1.96 -11.00
CA THR A 30 -2.72 -2.31 -10.68
C THR A 30 -1.86 -1.07 -10.49
N THR A 31 -0.82 -1.22 -9.69
CA THR A 31 0.12 -0.17 -9.36
C THR A 31 1.49 -0.40 -10.01
N ILE A 32 2.14 0.70 -10.36
CA ILE A 32 3.54 0.75 -10.80
C ILE A 32 4.20 1.87 -10.00
N GLY A 33 5.08 1.55 -9.07
CA GLY A 33 5.69 2.58 -8.23
C GLY A 33 6.73 3.40 -8.99
N ARG A 34 6.78 4.71 -8.72
CA ARG A 34 7.82 5.63 -9.20
C ARG A 34 9.04 5.68 -8.30
N THR A 35 9.23 4.68 -7.47
CA THR A 35 10.21 4.76 -6.38
C THR A 35 11.64 4.82 -6.89
N SER A 36 12.03 4.02 -7.89
CA SER A 36 13.46 3.90 -8.26
C SER A 36 13.78 4.04 -9.74
N LYS A 37 12.78 4.07 -10.63
CA LYS A 37 12.98 4.10 -12.09
C LYS A 37 12.18 5.23 -12.75
N PRO A 38 12.78 5.95 -13.73
CA PRO A 38 12.09 6.99 -14.48
C PRO A 38 11.20 6.40 -15.58
N GLY A 39 10.42 7.26 -16.25
CA GLY A 39 9.63 6.87 -17.41
C GLY A 39 8.33 6.14 -17.06
N ILE A 40 7.69 6.52 -15.96
CA ILE A 40 6.43 5.94 -15.47
C ILE A 40 5.32 6.99 -15.57
N PRO A 41 4.49 6.97 -16.64
CA PRO A 41 3.47 8.01 -16.86
C PRO A 41 2.36 8.03 -15.82
N ALA A 42 2.01 6.87 -15.27
CA ALA A 42 0.97 6.74 -14.26
C ALA A 42 1.28 5.60 -13.31
N THR A 43 1.07 5.84 -12.02
CA THR A 43 1.36 4.88 -10.97
C THR A 43 0.14 4.03 -10.62
N LEU A 44 -1.08 4.55 -10.75
CA LEU A 44 -2.31 3.77 -10.62
C LEU A 44 -2.97 3.60 -11.99
N ASN A 45 -3.26 2.34 -12.35
CA ASN A 45 -3.80 1.98 -13.65
C ASN A 45 -4.96 1.00 -13.53
N THR A 46 -5.86 1.02 -14.51
CA THR A 46 -6.83 -0.06 -14.74
C THR A 46 -6.48 -0.79 -16.03
N VAL A 47 -6.71 -2.10 -16.06
CA VAL A 47 -6.46 -2.95 -17.24
C VAL A 47 -7.64 -2.85 -18.19
N VAL A 48 -7.36 -2.53 -19.45
CA VAL A 48 -8.36 -2.49 -20.54
C VAL A 48 -7.94 -3.43 -21.66
N LYS A 49 -8.90 -4.13 -22.28
CA LYS A 49 -8.65 -4.99 -23.45
C LYS A 49 -8.99 -4.26 -24.74
N ARG A 50 -8.13 -4.35 -25.75
CA ARG A 50 -8.37 -3.87 -27.13
C ARG A 50 -7.79 -4.89 -28.10
N ASN A 51 -8.61 -5.40 -29.02
CA ASN A 51 -8.21 -6.40 -30.04
C ASN A 51 -7.46 -7.60 -29.42
N GLY A 52 -8.01 -8.18 -28.35
CA GLY A 52 -7.41 -9.32 -27.64
C GLY A 52 -6.18 -9.00 -26.77
N LYS A 53 -5.64 -7.76 -26.81
CA LYS A 53 -4.46 -7.36 -26.04
C LYS A 53 -4.84 -6.51 -24.82
N SER A 54 -4.13 -6.72 -23.72
CA SER A 54 -4.31 -5.96 -22.48
C SER A 54 -3.42 -4.72 -22.46
N PHE A 55 -3.96 -3.60 -21.99
CA PHE A 55 -3.26 -2.33 -21.85
C PHE A 55 -3.54 -1.70 -20.50
N LEU A 56 -2.55 -0.96 -19.99
CA LEU A 56 -2.74 -0.12 -18.80
C LEU A 56 -3.31 1.23 -19.20
N LYS A 57 -4.37 1.64 -18.51
CA LYS A 57 -4.98 2.96 -18.62
C LYS A 57 -4.86 3.68 -17.28
N PRO A 58 -4.28 4.89 -17.23
CA PRO A 58 -4.19 5.67 -15.99
C PRO A 58 -5.55 5.82 -15.30
N PHE A 59 -5.57 5.60 -14.00
CA PHE A 59 -6.75 5.77 -13.15
C PHE A 59 -6.41 6.70 -11.97
N PRO A 60 -7.30 7.64 -11.58
CA PRO A 60 -8.59 7.94 -12.22
C PRO A 60 -8.44 8.69 -13.56
N SER A 61 -7.30 9.36 -13.77
CA SER A 61 -6.91 9.98 -15.03
C SER A 61 -5.38 10.16 -15.07
N LEU A 62 -4.83 10.50 -16.25
CA LEU A 62 -3.41 10.87 -16.36
C LEU A 62 -3.08 12.13 -15.55
N LYS A 63 -4.01 13.11 -15.51
CA LYS A 63 -3.85 14.34 -14.73
C LYS A 63 -3.65 14.04 -13.24
N LEU A 64 -4.44 13.14 -12.68
CA LEU A 64 -4.34 12.73 -11.26
C LEU A 64 -3.19 11.76 -10.96
N ASN A 65 -2.35 11.48 -11.97
CA ASN A 65 -1.10 10.75 -11.81
C ASN A 65 0.10 11.64 -12.12
N ARG A 66 -0.05 12.96 -12.23
CA ARG A 66 1.07 13.85 -12.54
C ARG A 66 2.15 13.76 -11.46
N ALA A 67 3.37 13.41 -11.86
CA ALA A 67 4.51 13.40 -10.96
C ALA A 67 4.78 14.81 -10.42
N GLU A 68 5.26 14.89 -9.18
CA GLU A 68 5.65 16.11 -8.46
C GLU A 68 4.49 17.06 -8.13
N ASP A 69 3.25 16.70 -8.48
CA ASP A 69 2.03 17.40 -8.04
C ASP A 69 1.43 16.68 -6.83
N CYS A 70 1.57 17.22 -5.62
CA CYS A 70 1.11 16.56 -4.40
C CYS A 70 -0.41 16.36 -4.29
N ASN A 71 -1.20 16.97 -5.18
CA ASN A 71 -2.62 16.66 -5.31
C ASN A 71 -2.90 15.38 -6.12
N SER A 72 -1.90 14.87 -6.84
CA SER A 72 -1.91 13.65 -7.63
C SER A 72 -1.23 12.49 -6.89
N ILE A 73 -1.44 11.27 -7.39
CA ILE A 73 -0.78 10.06 -6.89
C ILE A 73 0.67 10.04 -7.40
N GLN A 74 1.63 9.94 -6.48
CA GLN A 74 3.05 10.01 -6.80
C GLN A 74 3.63 8.64 -7.12
N SER A 75 3.47 7.70 -6.18
CA SER A 75 3.96 6.32 -6.27
C SER A 75 3.07 5.40 -5.45
N ALA A 76 1.98 4.94 -6.07
CA ALA A 76 1.10 3.94 -5.51
C ALA A 76 1.88 2.63 -5.30
N GLN A 77 1.97 2.18 -4.05
CA GLN A 77 2.59 0.91 -3.69
C GLN A 77 1.54 -0.20 -3.76
N SER A 78 0.43 0.00 -3.08
CA SER A 78 -0.67 -0.97 -3.00
C SER A 78 -2.03 -0.35 -3.19
N VAL A 79 -2.97 -1.20 -3.61
CA VAL A 79 -4.39 -0.90 -3.70
C VAL A 79 -5.23 -1.96 -3.02
N LYS A 80 -6.35 -1.53 -2.45
CA LYS A 80 -7.43 -2.41 -2.02
C LYS A 80 -8.78 -1.85 -2.43
N ILE A 81 -9.66 -2.72 -2.89
CA ILE A 81 -11.01 -2.37 -3.29
C ILE A 81 -11.96 -2.84 -2.20
N ASP A 82 -12.78 -1.92 -1.70
CA ASP A 82 -13.92 -2.30 -0.86
C ASP A 82 -15.10 -2.71 -1.76
N PRO A 83 -15.51 -4.00 -1.76
CA PRO A 83 -16.56 -4.47 -2.64
C PRO A 83 -17.95 -3.92 -2.30
N ASN A 84 -18.16 -3.42 -1.07
CA ASN A 84 -19.45 -2.87 -0.65
C ASN A 84 -19.67 -1.46 -1.23
N THR A 85 -18.61 -0.64 -1.23
CA THR A 85 -18.68 0.78 -1.65
C THR A 85 -18.21 1.01 -3.08
N ASN A 86 -17.49 0.05 -3.69
CA ASN A 86 -16.72 0.23 -4.93
C ASN A 86 -15.71 1.39 -4.82
N TYR A 87 -15.12 1.56 -3.65
CA TYR A 87 -14.02 2.48 -3.42
C TYR A 87 -12.70 1.76 -3.55
N ILE A 88 -11.74 2.40 -4.20
CA ILE A 88 -10.36 1.94 -4.26
C ILE A 88 -9.52 2.81 -3.32
N TRP A 89 -8.86 2.14 -2.39
CA TRP A 89 -7.92 2.69 -1.43
C TRP A 89 -6.53 2.53 -2.00
N VAL A 90 -5.76 3.62 -2.01
CA VAL A 90 -4.46 3.70 -2.68
C VAL A 90 -3.44 4.19 -1.66
N LEU A 91 -2.43 3.36 -1.41
CA LEU A 91 -1.30 3.70 -0.55
C LEU A 91 -0.21 4.37 -1.41
N ASP A 92 -0.01 5.67 -1.23
CA ASP A 92 0.95 6.48 -1.98
C ASP A 92 2.17 6.83 -1.13
N GLU A 93 3.33 6.40 -1.60
CA GLU A 93 4.61 6.61 -0.93
C GLU A 93 5.18 8.01 -1.17
N GLY A 94 4.60 8.85 -2.05
CA GLY A 94 5.02 10.25 -2.21
C GLY A 94 6.39 10.44 -2.88
N LYS A 95 7.02 9.35 -3.35
CA LYS A 95 8.34 9.35 -4.00
C LYS A 95 8.25 9.39 -5.52
N VAL A 96 9.21 10.06 -6.15
CA VAL A 96 9.49 9.99 -7.59
C VAL A 96 11.00 9.92 -7.77
N ASN A 97 11.49 8.86 -8.41
CA ASN A 97 12.93 8.62 -8.66
C ASN A 97 13.79 8.77 -7.39
N ASN A 98 13.41 8.09 -6.32
CA ASN A 98 13.99 8.08 -4.97
C ASN A 98 13.91 9.41 -4.19
N ILE A 99 13.39 10.46 -4.80
CA ILE A 99 13.19 11.76 -4.14
C ILE A 99 11.76 11.81 -3.60
N ARG A 100 11.61 12.19 -2.33
CA ARG A 100 10.29 12.38 -1.70
C ARG A 100 9.81 13.80 -1.97
N PHE A 101 8.93 13.96 -2.95
CA PHE A 101 8.34 15.27 -3.28
C PHE A 101 7.12 15.59 -2.42
N CYS A 102 6.39 14.57 -1.98
CA CYS A 102 5.13 14.72 -1.28
C CYS A 102 5.07 13.87 -0.01
N ARG A 103 4.22 14.29 0.92
CA ARG A 103 3.89 13.49 2.11
C ARG A 103 3.23 12.18 1.69
N ARG A 104 3.54 11.10 2.43
CA ARG A 104 2.89 9.81 2.26
C ARG A 104 1.41 9.96 2.54
N LYS A 105 0.58 9.27 1.76
CA LYS A 105 -0.87 9.42 1.88
C LYS A 105 -1.63 8.15 1.54
N LEU A 106 -2.78 7.98 2.18
CA LEU A 106 -3.81 7.02 1.80
C LEU A 106 -4.91 7.81 1.09
N VAL A 107 -5.17 7.50 -0.18
CA VAL A 107 -6.16 8.20 -1.01
C VAL A 107 -7.26 7.24 -1.42
N ILE A 108 -8.51 7.69 -1.31
CA ILE A 108 -9.69 6.90 -1.69
C ILE A 108 -10.33 7.52 -2.92
N TYR A 109 -10.55 6.70 -3.94
CA TYR A 109 -11.33 7.09 -5.12
C TYR A 109 -12.59 6.25 -5.25
N CYS A 110 -13.71 6.89 -5.60
CA CYS A 110 -14.88 6.16 -6.07
C CYS A 110 -14.60 5.63 -7.48
N ILE A 111 -14.62 4.31 -7.67
CA ILE A 111 -14.29 3.67 -8.94
C ILE A 111 -15.25 4.09 -10.07
N ARG A 112 -16.52 4.33 -9.73
CA ARG A 112 -17.59 4.70 -10.67
C ARG A 112 -17.44 6.15 -11.15
N THR A 113 -17.34 7.09 -10.21
CA THR A 113 -17.31 8.53 -10.53
C THR A 113 -15.91 9.04 -10.84
N ARG A 114 -14.87 8.27 -10.50
CA ARG A 114 -13.45 8.66 -10.61
C ARG A 114 -13.09 9.89 -9.79
N LYS A 115 -13.91 10.21 -8.78
CA LYS A 115 -13.69 11.33 -7.86
C LYS A 115 -12.96 10.83 -6.62
N GLU A 116 -12.07 11.66 -6.11
CA GLU A 116 -11.51 11.49 -4.78
C GLU A 116 -12.64 11.61 -3.75
N VAL A 117 -12.66 10.70 -2.79
CA VAL A 117 -13.64 10.65 -1.71
C VAL A 117 -13.01 11.13 -0.41
N PHE A 118 -11.75 10.76 -0.20
CA PHE A 118 -11.04 11.02 1.05
C PHE A 118 -9.53 10.94 0.83
N ARG A 119 -8.79 11.61 1.71
CA ARG A 119 -7.34 11.60 1.77
C ARG A 119 -6.88 11.70 3.22
N HIS A 120 -6.12 10.71 3.66
CA HIS A 120 -5.38 10.77 4.91
C HIS A 120 -3.90 11.04 4.60
N ILE A 121 -3.34 12.08 5.20
CA ILE A 121 -1.90 12.35 5.16
C ILE A 121 -1.30 11.78 6.44
N PHE A 122 -0.38 10.83 6.30
CA PHE A 122 0.27 10.23 7.45
C PHE A 122 1.08 11.30 8.23
N PRO A 123 0.82 11.48 9.55
CA PRO A 123 1.60 12.37 10.38
C PRO A 123 3.00 11.80 10.61
N ASP A 124 3.97 12.66 10.92
CA ASP A 124 5.34 12.24 11.17
C ASP A 124 5.45 11.38 12.44
N SER A 125 4.47 11.48 13.36
CA SER A 125 4.38 10.63 14.55
C SER A 125 4.20 9.14 14.25
N VAL A 126 3.73 8.78 13.05
CA VAL A 126 3.59 7.38 12.61
C VAL A 126 4.61 6.97 11.56
N LEU A 127 5.60 7.81 11.27
CA LEU A 127 6.60 7.57 10.25
C LEU A 127 8.01 7.80 10.80
N SER A 128 8.99 7.09 10.25
CA SER A 128 10.40 7.41 10.37
C SER A 128 10.97 7.81 9.01
N GLU A 129 12.21 8.30 9.01
CA GLU A 129 12.95 8.57 7.76
C GLU A 129 13.07 7.31 6.89
N SER A 130 13.28 6.16 7.54
CA SER A 130 13.42 4.85 6.90
C SER A 130 12.09 4.25 6.42
N SER A 131 10.94 4.76 6.85
CA SER A 131 9.62 4.20 6.53
C SER A 131 9.41 3.95 5.05
N MET A 132 8.85 2.79 4.73
CA MET A 132 8.44 2.43 3.37
C MET A 132 7.16 1.60 3.41
N LEU A 133 6.06 2.22 3.03
CA LEU A 133 4.73 1.65 3.19
C LEU A 133 4.42 0.75 1.98
N PHE A 134 4.14 -0.54 2.21
CA PHE A 134 3.85 -1.49 1.13
C PHE A 134 2.53 -2.21 1.32
N GLY A 135 2.34 -2.91 2.43
CA GLY A 135 1.15 -3.71 2.67
C GLY A 135 -0.05 -2.84 3.02
N LEU A 136 -1.23 -3.25 2.56
CA LEU A 136 -2.51 -2.60 2.84
C LEU A 136 -3.59 -3.66 2.96
N THR A 137 -4.38 -3.60 4.03
CA THR A 137 -5.63 -4.33 4.13
C THR A 137 -6.70 -3.50 4.84
N LEU A 138 -7.96 -3.85 4.58
CA LEU A 138 -9.12 -3.10 5.04
C LEU A 138 -9.83 -3.87 6.14
N ASP A 139 -10.40 -3.14 7.07
CA ASP A 139 -11.21 -3.69 8.15
C ASP A 139 -12.54 -2.96 8.26
N ARG A 140 -13.55 -3.66 8.75
CA ARG A 140 -14.92 -3.19 8.84
C ARG A 140 -15.39 -3.17 10.28
N ASP A 141 -15.90 -2.01 10.65
CA ASP A 141 -16.67 -1.80 11.87
C ASP A 141 -18.13 -1.63 11.47
N GLN A 142 -19.02 -2.47 12.00
CA GLN A 142 -20.47 -2.45 11.72
C GLN A 142 -20.82 -2.44 10.21
N GLY A 143 -20.03 -3.16 9.39
CA GLY A 143 -20.25 -3.29 7.95
C GLY A 143 -19.70 -2.14 7.09
N ILE A 144 -19.11 -1.12 7.71
CA ILE A 144 -18.47 0.02 7.04
C ILE A 144 -16.96 -0.14 7.15
N THR A 145 -16.24 0.03 6.03
CA THR A 145 -14.77 0.08 6.07
C THR A 145 -14.34 1.28 6.92
N ARG A 146 -13.70 1.02 8.06
CA ARG A 146 -13.28 2.04 9.03
C ARG A 146 -11.78 2.02 9.23
N TYR A 147 -11.25 0.87 9.62
CA TYR A 147 -9.82 0.75 9.88
C TYR A 147 -9.08 0.26 8.65
N VAL A 148 -7.85 0.73 8.52
CA VAL A 148 -6.92 0.34 7.48
C VAL A 148 -5.59 0.01 8.12
N TYR A 149 -5.10 -1.19 7.87
CA TYR A 149 -3.83 -1.65 8.39
C TYR A 149 -2.78 -1.58 7.29
N VAL A 150 -1.69 -0.88 7.59
CA VAL A 150 -0.61 -0.60 6.65
C VAL A 150 0.69 -1.19 7.20
N ALA A 151 1.37 -1.98 6.38
CA ALA A 151 2.69 -2.51 6.73
C ALA A 151 3.78 -1.54 6.29
N ASP A 152 4.60 -1.09 7.23
CA ASP A 152 5.85 -0.38 6.98
C ASP A 152 7.01 -1.39 6.96
N SER A 153 7.42 -1.77 5.75
CA SER A 153 8.34 -2.91 5.55
C SER A 153 9.80 -2.65 5.86
N ILE A 154 10.17 -1.38 6.07
CA ILE A 154 11.55 -1.01 6.39
C ILE A 154 11.65 -0.55 7.84
N ALA A 155 10.65 0.16 8.36
CA ALA A 155 10.62 0.50 9.78
C ALA A 155 10.14 -0.67 10.67
N ASN A 156 9.67 -1.77 10.07
CA ASN A 156 9.19 -2.99 10.73
C ASN A 156 8.01 -2.72 11.69
N LYS A 157 7.04 -1.94 11.22
CA LYS A 157 5.88 -1.50 12.03
C LYS A 157 4.58 -1.71 11.27
N LEU A 158 3.50 -1.75 12.02
CA LEU A 158 2.14 -1.69 11.51
C LEU A 158 1.56 -0.31 11.85
N ILE A 159 0.99 0.37 10.87
CA ILE A 159 0.24 1.61 11.06
C ILE A 159 -1.24 1.28 10.96
N VAL A 160 -2.02 1.73 11.94
CA VAL A 160 -3.48 1.69 11.91
C VAL A 160 -3.96 3.06 11.51
N VAL A 161 -4.89 3.12 10.55
CA VAL A 161 -5.61 4.35 10.18
C VAL A 161 -7.08 4.15 10.49
N ASP A 162 -7.67 5.05 11.28
CA ASP A 162 -9.12 5.16 11.43
C ASP A 162 -9.63 6.20 10.43
N ALA A 163 -10.26 5.74 9.36
CA ALA A 163 -10.75 6.60 8.29
C ALA A 163 -11.94 7.48 8.71
N VAL A 164 -12.64 7.13 9.80
CA VAL A 164 -13.77 7.92 10.32
C VAL A 164 -13.25 9.12 11.10
N THR A 165 -12.26 8.91 11.97
CA THR A 165 -11.66 10.00 12.79
C THR A 165 -10.51 10.70 12.07
N ASN A 166 -10.04 10.16 10.95
CA ASN A 166 -8.85 10.60 10.21
C ASN A 166 -7.58 10.61 11.08
N ALA A 167 -7.50 9.68 12.04
CA ALA A 167 -6.36 9.50 12.92
C ALA A 167 -5.55 8.27 12.52
N SER A 168 -4.29 8.23 12.95
CA SER A 168 -3.43 7.06 12.76
C SER A 168 -2.47 6.88 13.93
N TRP A 169 -2.14 5.63 14.25
CA TRP A 169 -1.17 5.28 15.29
C TRP A 169 -0.32 4.09 14.86
N LEU A 170 0.75 3.85 15.62
CA LEU A 170 1.71 2.79 15.38
C LEU A 170 1.47 1.60 16.30
N PHE A 171 1.71 0.42 15.77
CA PHE A 171 1.90 -0.81 16.50
C PHE A 171 3.25 -1.43 16.10
N SER A 172 3.97 -1.96 17.09
CA SER A 172 5.31 -2.52 16.91
C SER A 172 5.43 -3.79 17.74
N HIS A 173 5.97 -4.85 17.13
CA HIS A 173 6.24 -6.10 17.82
C HIS A 173 7.44 -6.80 17.16
N PRO A 174 8.33 -7.48 17.91
CA PRO A 174 9.53 -8.12 17.35
C PRO A 174 9.25 -9.11 16.20
N SER A 175 8.07 -9.71 16.17
CA SER A 175 7.62 -10.58 15.06
C SER A 175 7.54 -9.88 13.70
N MET A 176 7.56 -8.53 13.68
CA MET A 176 7.50 -7.72 12.46
C MET A 176 8.88 -7.51 11.84
N GLU A 177 9.94 -7.94 12.51
CA GLU A 177 11.30 -7.92 12.01
C GLU A 177 11.59 -9.19 11.20
N GLY A 178 12.38 -9.06 10.13
CA GLY A 178 12.85 -10.19 9.35
C GLY A 178 13.92 -11.00 10.09
N GLU A 179 13.88 -12.32 9.94
CA GLU A 179 14.85 -13.26 10.51
C GLU A 179 16.01 -13.47 9.54
N ALA A 180 17.24 -13.19 9.97
CA ALA A 180 18.43 -13.34 9.12
C ALA A 180 18.63 -14.78 8.61
N SER A 181 18.21 -15.78 9.39
CA SER A 181 18.22 -17.20 9.01
C SER A 181 17.31 -17.52 7.82
N ALA A 182 16.28 -16.70 7.59
CA ALA A 182 15.36 -16.79 6.46
C ALA A 182 15.64 -15.70 5.40
N GLY A 183 16.79 -15.05 5.45
CA GLY A 183 17.11 -13.91 4.59
C GLY A 183 17.56 -14.26 3.17
N ASN A 184 18.02 -15.48 2.92
CA ASN A 184 18.37 -15.94 1.58
C ASN A 184 17.11 -16.29 0.79
N ILE A 185 16.80 -15.51 -0.24
CA ILE A 185 15.67 -15.70 -1.15
C ILE A 185 16.23 -16.12 -2.50
N THR A 186 15.92 -17.35 -2.92
CA THR A 186 16.39 -17.90 -4.21
C THR A 186 15.24 -17.97 -5.21
N VAL A 187 15.41 -17.33 -6.38
CA VAL A 187 14.46 -17.35 -7.49
C VAL A 187 15.23 -17.73 -8.76
N ASN A 188 14.80 -18.79 -9.45
CA ASN A 188 15.44 -19.29 -10.66
C ASN A 188 16.97 -19.53 -10.52
N GLY A 189 17.41 -20.00 -9.35
CA GLY A 189 18.82 -20.28 -9.07
C GLY A 189 19.65 -19.06 -8.65
N GLU A 190 19.12 -17.83 -8.79
CA GLU A 190 19.75 -16.63 -8.27
C GLU A 190 19.32 -16.40 -6.82
N THR A 191 20.28 -16.14 -5.94
CA THR A 191 20.02 -15.89 -4.52
C THR A 191 20.30 -14.44 -4.18
N ILE A 192 19.32 -13.78 -3.57
CA ILE A 192 19.46 -12.45 -2.97
C ILE A 192 19.32 -12.57 -1.46
N PHE A 193 20.09 -11.77 -0.72
CA PHE A 193 19.94 -11.67 0.73
C PHE A 193 19.06 -10.46 1.08
N SER A 194 18.05 -10.67 1.91
CA SER A 194 17.12 -9.65 2.41
C SER A 194 16.92 -9.81 3.91
N ARG A 195 16.73 -8.70 4.62
CA ARG A 195 16.26 -8.68 6.02
C ARG A 195 14.87 -8.05 6.13
N GLY A 196 14.11 -8.05 5.04
CA GLY A 196 12.83 -7.34 4.99
C GLY A 196 11.87 -7.83 6.06
N GLY A 197 11.28 -6.89 6.80
CA GLY A 197 10.29 -7.17 7.84
C GLY A 197 8.89 -7.30 7.27
N ILE A 198 7.90 -6.94 8.10
CA ILE A 198 6.47 -7.02 7.80
C ILE A 198 6.13 -6.46 6.41
N ASN A 199 5.45 -7.23 5.56
CA ASN A 199 5.11 -6.77 4.22
C ASN A 199 3.70 -7.22 3.80
N GLY A 200 3.49 -8.52 3.62
CA GLY A 200 2.16 -9.00 3.29
C GLY A 200 1.27 -8.99 4.52
N ILE A 201 0.07 -8.43 4.35
CA ILE A 201 -0.90 -8.20 5.41
C ILE A 201 -2.31 -8.47 4.89
N SER A 202 -3.15 -9.13 5.68
CA SER A 202 -4.54 -9.40 5.32
C SER A 202 -5.43 -9.54 6.55
N THR A 203 -6.60 -8.90 6.51
CA THR A 203 -7.66 -9.13 7.49
C THR A 203 -8.42 -10.42 7.16
N THR A 204 -8.88 -11.11 8.19
CA THR A 204 -9.83 -12.22 8.10
C THR A 204 -11.20 -11.76 7.60
N SER A 205 -11.97 -12.68 7.01
CA SER A 205 -13.30 -12.37 6.49
C SER A 205 -14.33 -12.02 7.56
N ASP A 206 -14.13 -12.50 8.79
CA ASP A 206 -14.93 -12.14 9.96
C ASP A 206 -14.36 -10.95 10.73
N PHE A 207 -13.28 -10.33 10.21
CA PHE A 207 -12.70 -9.09 10.73
C PHE A 207 -12.18 -9.18 12.17
N LYS A 208 -11.85 -10.38 12.65
CA LYS A 208 -11.34 -10.58 14.03
C LYS A 208 -9.83 -10.52 14.13
N PHE A 209 -9.13 -10.84 13.05
CA PHE A 209 -7.68 -10.93 13.02
C PHE A 209 -7.09 -10.29 11.77
N VAL A 210 -5.91 -9.70 11.96
CA VAL A 210 -4.99 -9.32 10.89
C VAL A 210 -3.84 -10.32 10.86
N TYR A 211 -3.68 -11.01 9.75
CA TYR A 211 -2.51 -11.83 9.47
C TYR A 211 -1.43 -10.99 8.80
N TYR A 212 -0.17 -11.28 9.11
CA TYR A 212 0.97 -10.72 8.40
C TYR A 212 2.16 -11.69 8.34
N PHE A 213 3.04 -11.42 7.39
CA PHE A 213 4.34 -12.10 7.26
C PHE A 213 5.45 -11.09 6.95
N CYS A 214 6.66 -11.46 7.35
CA CYS A 214 7.87 -10.73 6.99
C CYS A 214 8.44 -11.25 5.68
N VAL A 215 9.12 -10.41 4.91
CA VAL A 215 9.80 -10.83 3.66
C VAL A 215 10.85 -11.90 3.95
N ALA A 216 11.62 -11.75 5.03
CA ALA A 216 12.60 -12.71 5.49
C ALA A 216 12.05 -13.51 6.68
N SER A 217 11.07 -14.39 6.48
CA SER A 217 10.59 -15.31 7.52
C SER A 217 9.84 -16.51 6.91
N PHE A 218 9.82 -17.63 7.63
CA PHE A 218 8.96 -18.78 7.35
C PHE A 218 7.69 -18.81 8.22
N LYS A 219 7.52 -17.82 9.11
CA LYS A 219 6.40 -17.75 10.05
C LYS A 219 5.32 -16.83 9.52
N THR A 220 4.09 -17.17 9.89
CA THR A 220 2.92 -16.31 9.73
C THR A 220 2.43 -15.92 11.12
N TRP A 221 2.10 -14.65 11.30
CA TRP A 221 1.63 -14.11 12.56
C TRP A 221 0.20 -13.59 12.41
N GLN A 222 -0.51 -13.50 13.53
CA GLN A 222 -1.83 -12.88 13.59
C GLN A 222 -1.94 -11.99 14.82
N ILE A 223 -2.72 -10.93 14.72
CA ILE A 223 -3.08 -10.04 15.83
C ILE A 223 -4.60 -9.80 15.82
N PRO A 224 -5.28 -9.92 16.97
CA PRO A 224 -6.69 -9.52 17.09
C PRO A 224 -6.89 -8.05 16.70
N THR A 225 -7.91 -7.77 15.89
CA THR A 225 -8.27 -6.40 15.48
C THR A 225 -8.64 -5.53 16.68
N SER A 226 -9.30 -6.11 17.70
CA SER A 226 -9.61 -5.42 18.95
C SER A 226 -8.39 -4.81 19.68
N ILE A 227 -7.21 -5.41 19.54
CA ILE A 227 -5.95 -4.87 20.09
C ILE A 227 -5.46 -3.70 19.23
N LEU A 228 -5.57 -3.80 17.91
CA LEU A 228 -5.12 -2.77 16.97
C LEU A 228 -6.02 -1.53 16.99
N GLU A 229 -7.32 -1.71 17.17
CA GLU A 229 -8.36 -0.68 17.10
C GLU A 229 -8.49 0.14 18.40
N THR A 230 -7.95 -0.38 19.49
CA THR A 230 -7.83 0.37 20.74
C THR A 230 -6.69 1.37 20.59
N LEU A 231 -7.00 2.67 20.66
CA LEU A 231 -5.97 3.71 20.73
C LEU A 231 -4.98 3.33 21.83
N PRO A 232 -3.65 3.41 21.59
CA PRO A 232 -2.67 3.04 22.60
C PRO A 232 -2.85 3.92 23.84
N LEU A 233 -3.61 3.41 24.81
CA LEU A 233 -3.60 3.90 26.17
C LEU A 233 -2.17 3.69 26.68
N THR A 234 -1.63 4.71 27.35
CA THR A 234 -0.30 4.69 27.96
C THR A 234 0.12 3.29 28.43
N VAL A 235 1.34 2.88 28.07
CA VAL A 235 2.02 1.56 28.23
C VAL A 235 1.52 0.65 29.36
N SER A 236 1.11 1.21 30.50
CA SER A 236 0.50 0.48 31.63
C SER A 236 -0.72 -0.39 31.29
N HIS A 237 -1.53 -0.05 30.28
CA HIS A 237 -2.76 -0.81 29.96
C HIS A 237 -2.50 -2.03 29.07
N LEU A 238 -1.53 -1.93 28.15
CA LEU A 238 -1.19 -3.01 27.21
C LEU A 238 -0.55 -4.23 27.90
N MET A 239 0.22 -4.01 28.98
CA MET A 239 0.82 -5.09 29.78
C MET A 239 -0.22 -5.95 30.52
N LYS A 240 -1.43 -5.42 30.78
CA LYS A 240 -2.51 -6.16 31.45
C LYS A 240 -3.38 -7.00 30.50
N MET A 241 -3.23 -6.83 29.19
CA MET A 241 -4.04 -7.56 28.19
C MET A 241 -3.32 -8.77 27.59
N LEU A 242 -2.07 -9.03 28.01
CA LEU A 242 -1.23 -10.14 27.54
C LEU A 242 -0.99 -11.21 28.64
N GLU A 243 -1.70 -11.14 29.76
CA GLU A 243 -1.81 -12.17 30.81
C GLU A 243 -3.21 -12.82 30.75
#